data_AF-A0A973TVI8-F1
#
_entry.id   AF-A0A973TVI8-F1
#
_cell.length_a   1.000
_cell.length_b   1.000
_cell.length_c   1.000
_cell.angle_alpha   90.00
_cell.angle_beta   90.00
_cell.angle_gamma   90.00
#
_symmetry.space_group_name_H-M   'P 1'
#
loop_
_entity.id
_entity.type
_entity.pdbx_description
1 polymer ?
#
loop_
_entity_poly.entity_id
_entity_poly.type
_entity_poly.pdbx_seq_one_letter_code
_entity_poly.pdbx_strand_id
1 'polypeptide(L)' 'MGKIKVLLTGGPPTLREADRIHFVTDLGDKVKLPAGNGYEHFSASGESRTVDNLELPVFAWCGRTKIAE' A
#
# COMPACT_ATOMS: atom_id res chain seq x y z
N MET A 1 8.88 18.03 0.78
CA MET A 1 9.11 16.64 0.32
C MET A 1 8.11 16.31 -0.78
N GLY A 2 8.58 15.71 -1.88
CA GLY A 2 7.69 15.20 -2.93
C GLY A 2 6.92 13.98 -2.43
N LYS A 3 5.66 13.86 -2.81
CA LYS A 3 4.85 12.65 -2.58
C LYS A 3 5.05 11.71 -3.76
N ILE A 4 5.45 10.47 -3.49
CA ILE A 4 5.64 9.42 -4.49
C ILE A 4 4.34 8.63 -4.58
N LYS A 5 3.80 8.48 -5.79
CA LYS A 5 2.60 7.68 -6.05
C LYS A 5 3.01 6.21 -6.12
N VAL A 6 2.33 5.35 -5.37
CA VAL A 6 2.61 3.90 -5.27
C VAL A 6 1.34 3.09 -5.49
N LEU A 7 1.50 1.85 -5.93
CA LEU A 7 0.43 0.88 -6.14
C LEU A 7 0.44 -0.19 -5.05
N LEU A 8 -0.66 -0.32 -4.32
CA LEU A 8 -0.87 -1.35 -3.31
C LEU A 8 -1.45 -2.61 -3.95
N THR A 9 -0.78 -3.75 -3.76
CA THR A 9 -1.17 -5.05 -4.31
C THR A 9 -1.38 -6.09 -3.21
N GLY A 10 -2.22 -7.09 -3.51
CA GLY A 10 -2.70 -8.05 -2.51
C GLY A 10 -3.68 -7.39 -1.54
N GLY A 11 -3.54 -7.75 -0.26
CA GLY A 11 -4.38 -7.25 0.83
C GLY A 11 -5.78 -7.87 0.84
N PRO A 12 -6.64 -7.42 1.76
CA PRO A 12 -7.98 -7.95 1.88
C PRO A 12 -8.81 -7.63 0.63
N PRO A 13 -9.74 -8.51 0.22
CA PRO A 13 -10.61 -8.28 -0.94
C PRO A 13 -11.53 -7.07 -0.75
N THR A 14 -11.67 -6.58 0.48
CA THR A 14 -12.44 -5.37 0.82
C THR A 14 -11.71 -4.07 0.49
N LEU A 15 -10.42 -4.10 0.13
CA LEU A 15 -9.68 -2.89 -0.26
C LEU A 15 -10.13 -2.45 -1.66
N ARG A 16 -10.73 -1.27 -1.74
CA ARG A 16 -11.25 -0.72 -2.99
C ARG A 16 -10.12 -0.33 -3.93
N GLU A 17 -10.37 -0.35 -5.23
CA GLU A 17 -9.38 0.02 -6.25
C GLU A 17 -8.90 1.47 -6.10
N ALA A 18 -9.78 2.38 -5.67
CA ALA A 18 -9.42 3.76 -5.38
C ALA A 18 -8.38 3.89 -4.25
N ASP A 19 -8.42 2.99 -3.27
CA ASP A 19 -7.50 2.96 -2.12
C ASP A 19 -6.19 2.20 -2.46
N ARG A 20 -6.13 1.53 -3.63
CA ARG A 20 -4.90 0.86 -4.08
C ARG A 20 -3.85 1.84 -4.59
N ILE A 21 -4.22 3.07 -4.91
CA ILE A 21 -3.26 4.11 -5.27
C ILE A 21 -3.01 4.96 -4.03
N HIS A 22 -1.78 4.94 -3.53
CA HIS A 22 -1.40 5.67 -2.34
C HIS A 22 -0.24 6.62 -2.61
N PHE A 23 -0.05 7.59 -1.73
CA PHE A 23 1.07 8.51 -1.78
C PHE A 23 1.93 8.32 -0.53
N VAL A 24 3.23 8.12 -0.73
CA VAL A 24 4.22 8.01 0.34
C VAL A 24 5.26 9.10 0.21
N THR A 25 5.93 9.45 1.30
CA THR A 25 7.05 10.40 1.28
C THR A 25 8.40 9.74 1.02
N ASP A 26 8.50 8.44 1.29
CA ASP A 26 9.71 7.63 1.12
C ASP A 26 9.32 6.19 0.75
N LEU A 27 10.14 5.53 -0.08
CA LEU A 27 9.90 4.14 -0.53
C LEU A 27 10.35 3.08 0.49
N GLY A 28 11.19 3.44 1.44
CA GLY A 28 11.57 2.59 2.58
C GLY A 28 10.52 2.56 3.68
N ASP A 29 9.57 3.50 3.68
CA ASP A 29 8.49 3.55 4.65
C ASP A 29 7.42 2.48 4.40
N LYS A 30 6.68 2.09 5.43
CA LYS A 30 5.58 1.11 5.30
C LYS A 30 4.24 1.83 5.22
N VAL A 31 3.42 1.45 4.26
CA VAL A 31 2.03 1.93 4.19
C VAL A 31 1.19 1.15 5.19
N LYS A 32 0.52 1.86 6.09
CA LYS A 32 -0.43 1.29 7.04
C LYS A 32 -1.81 1.83 6.71
N LEU A 33 -2.71 0.96 6.25
CA LEU A 33 -4.09 1.32 5.99
C LEU A 33 -4.98 0.86 7.16
N PRO A 34 -5.83 1.73 7.72
CA PRO A 34 -6.79 1.32 8.73
C PRO A 34 -7.81 0.33 8.14
N ALA A 35 -8.08 -0.77 8.86
CA ALA A 35 -9.04 -1.78 8.45
C ALA A 35 -9.80 -2.36 9.66
N GLY A 36 -10.96 -1.78 9.98
CA GLY A 36 -11.70 -2.13 11.21
C GLY A 36 -10.84 -1.89 12.45
N ASN A 37 -10.74 -2.89 13.34
CA ASN A 37 -9.95 -2.83 14.59
C ASN A 37 -8.46 -3.12 14.38
N GLY A 38 -7.85 -2.59 13.32
CA GLY A 38 -6.44 -2.87 13.02
C GLY A 38 -5.91 -2.14 11.80
N TYR A 39 -4.73 -2.55 11.37
CA TYR A 39 -4.03 -1.97 10.22
C TYR A 39 -3.56 -3.05 9.27
N GLU A 40 -3.82 -2.87 7.98
CA GLU A 40 -3.21 -3.62 6.89
C GLU A 40 -1.86 -2.98 6.55
N HIS A 41 -0.81 -3.79 6.46
CA HIS A 41 0.55 -3.33 6.24
C HIS A 41 1.01 -3.69 4.83
N PHE A 42 1.58 -2.72 4.14
CA PHE A 42 2.19 -2.89 2.83
C PHE A 42 3.62 -2.36 2.84
N SER A 43 4.51 -3.05 2.15
CA SER A 43 5.92 -2.68 2.01
C SER A 43 6.32 -2.73 0.55
N ALA A 44 7.29 -1.88 0.16
CA ALA A 44 7.87 -1.93 -1.17
C ALA A 44 8.32 -3.36 -1.51
N SER A 45 7.81 -3.89 -2.62
CA SER A 45 8.21 -5.21 -3.16
C SER A 45 9.57 -5.13 -3.88
N GLY A 46 10.01 -3.91 -4.22
CA GLY A 46 11.13 -3.68 -5.15
C GLY A 46 10.71 -3.74 -6.62
N GLU A 47 9.45 -4.11 -6.89
CA GLU A 47 8.86 -4.13 -8.22
C GLU A 47 8.16 -2.80 -8.54
N SER A 48 8.02 -2.51 -9.83
CA SER A 48 7.20 -1.42 -10.34
C SER A 48 6.21 -1.93 -11.38
N ARG A 49 5.07 -1.26 -11.50
CA ARG A 49 4.02 -1.62 -12.47
C ARG A 49 3.50 -0.38 -13.16
N THR A 50 3.31 -0.48 -14.47
CA THR A 50 2.69 0.59 -15.26
C THR A 50 1.18 0.63 -15.00
N VAL A 51 0.69 1.78 -14.56
CA VAL A 51 -0.73 2.08 -14.34
C VAL A 51 -1.00 3.46 -14.95
N ASP A 52 -2.00 3.57 -15.83
CA ASP A 52 -2.29 4.82 -16.57
C ASP A 52 -1.06 5.42 -17.26
N ASN A 53 -0.24 4.58 -17.92
CA ASN A 53 1.02 4.97 -18.57
C ASN A 53 2.07 5.58 -17.62
N LEU A 54 1.91 5.43 -16.30
CA LEU A 54 2.87 5.84 -15.28
C LEU A 54 3.46 4.62 -14.58
N GLU A 55 4.79 4.57 -14.45
CA GLU A 55 5.45 3.52 -13.68
C GLU A 55 5.33 3.82 -12.18
N LEU A 56 4.62 2.95 -11.45
CA LEU A 56 4.38 3.09 -10.01
C LEU A 56 5.11 1.98 -9.25
N PRO A 57 5.85 2.30 -8.17
CA PRO A 57 6.39 1.30 -7.26
C PRO A 57 5.27 0.47 -6.66
N VAL A 58 5.47 -0.84 -6.61
CA VAL A 58 4.52 -1.80 -6.05
C VAL A 58 4.82 -2.02 -4.57
N PHE A 59 3.79 -1.83 -3.77
CA PHE A 59 3.78 -2.13 -2.35
C PHE A 59 2.90 -3.36 -2.14
N ALA A 60 3.54 -4.48 -1.79
CA ALA A 60 2.85 -5.74 -1.56
C ALA A 60 2.36 -5.81 -0.10
N TRP A 61 1.16 -6.35 0.08
CA TRP A 61 0.63 -6.64 1.41
C TRP A 61 1.50 -7.66 2.14
N CYS A 62 1.96 -7.29 3.33
CA CYS A 62 2.87 -8.10 4.14
C CYS A 62 2.17 -8.67 5.39
N GLY A 63 0.99 -8.18 5.74
CA GLY A 63 0.21 -8.69 6.86
C GLY A 63 -0.70 -7.64 7.48
N ARG A 64 -1.30 -8.00 8.61
CA ARG A 64 -2.18 -7.12 9.37
C ARG A 64 -1.83 -7.16 10.85
N THR A 65 -1.86 -6.01 11.49
CA THR A 65 -1.94 -5.93 12.96
C THR A 65 -3.40 -6.04 13.37
N LYS A 66 -3.79 -7.12 14.05
CA LYS A 66 -5.05 -7.15 14.81
C LYS A 66 -4.78 -6.52 16.17
N ILE A 67 -5.52 -5.46 16.53
CA ILE A 67 -5.56 -5.02 17.92
C ILE A 67 -6.33 -6.12 18.67
N ALA A 68 -5.66 -6.83 19.57
CA ALA A 68 -6.34 -7.77 20.47
C ALA A 68 -7.18 -6.93 21.44
N GLU A 69 -8.48 -7.24 21.48
CA GLU A 69 -9.43 -6.72 22.48
C GLU A 69 -9.25 -7.46 23.80
#